data_AF-A0A432EHQ6-F1
#
_entry.id   AF-A0A432EHQ6-F1
#
_cell.length_a   1.000
_cell.length_b   1.000
_cell.length_c   1.000
_cell.angle_alpha   90.00
_cell.angle_beta   90.00
_cell.angle_gamma   90.00
#
_symmetry.space_group_name_H-M   'P 1'
#
loop_
_entity.id
_entity.type
_entity.pdbx_description
1 polymer ?
#
loop_
_entity_poly.entity_id
_entity_poly.type
_entity_poly.pdbx_seq_one_letter_code
_entity_poly.pdbx_strand_id
1 'polypeptide(L)'
;MGNILAALAQRSEDADLFEKAIALFDSALEVSSQEENPQEWAATQYNLGTATQALGRLQGDSKLLKSSVVAYTNALLEWSREKNPEQWASAMHQLGSTFHAHGMLLTGTRTFQKSVVAYKNALAALDAEDNALEMAATHNNLGAVLHHLGESEENAELLEEAVISYDTALTVCMEQQLPFHLAVLCRVNKSTARGVLAELTKDAVMAEEAMDEFELIIECFDNALQPLCRKHCEEQFIKVQSLASSIKKVESEAG
;
A
#
# COMPACT_ATOMS: atom_id res chain seq x y z
N MET A 1 -24.99 -4.05 11.25
CA MET A 1 -25.20 -2.60 11.02
C MET A 1 -23.87 -1.86 10.90
N GLY A 2 -22.91 -2.05 11.82
CA GLY A 2 -21.56 -1.43 11.74
C GLY A 2 -20.85 -1.63 10.40
N ASN A 3 -20.72 -2.87 9.92
CA ASN A 3 -20.09 -3.18 8.62
C ASN A 3 -20.75 -2.46 7.43
N ILE A 4 -22.08 -2.32 7.45
CA ILE A 4 -22.83 -1.64 6.39
C ILE A 4 -22.51 -0.14 6.40
N LEU A 5 -22.48 0.47 7.58
CA LEU A 5 -22.10 1.88 7.72
C LEU A 5 -20.65 2.11 7.29
N ALA A 6 -19.71 1.25 7.67
CA ALA A 6 -18.32 1.35 7.26
C ALA A 6 -18.16 1.23 5.73
N ALA A 7 -18.88 0.30 5.09
CA ALA A 7 -18.86 0.15 3.64
C ALA A 7 -19.48 1.37 2.93
N LEU A 8 -20.56 1.93 3.45
CA LEU A 8 -21.15 3.17 2.93
C LEU A 8 -20.19 4.35 3.10
N ALA A 9 -19.61 4.51 4.28
CA ALA A 9 -18.63 5.54 4.60
C ALA A 9 -17.43 5.49 3.65
N GLN A 10 -16.91 4.30 3.36
CA GLN A 10 -15.80 4.12 2.41
C GLN A 10 -16.15 4.53 0.99
N ARG A 11 -17.41 4.33 0.56
CA ARG A 11 -17.87 4.72 -0.78
C ARG A 11 -18.14 6.22 -0.89
N SER A 12 -18.59 6.86 0.18
CA SER A 12 -18.94 8.30 0.19
C SER A 12 -17.88 9.20 0.80
N GLU A 13 -16.78 8.61 1.32
CA GLU A 13 -15.74 9.30 2.10
C GLU A 13 -16.32 10.14 3.25
N ASP A 14 -17.31 9.57 3.95
CA ASP A 14 -18.11 10.27 4.95
C ASP A 14 -17.63 9.97 6.37
N ALA A 15 -17.04 10.97 7.01
CA ALA A 15 -16.52 10.88 8.37
C ALA A 15 -17.61 10.54 9.40
N ASP A 16 -18.81 11.12 9.29
CA ASP A 16 -19.91 10.87 10.24
C ASP A 16 -20.38 9.41 10.18
N LEU A 17 -20.34 8.81 8.99
CA LEU A 17 -20.67 7.39 8.83
C LEU A 17 -19.59 6.48 9.41
N PHE A 18 -18.31 6.84 9.32
CA PHE A 18 -17.24 6.11 10.00
C PHE A 18 -17.38 6.21 11.52
N GLU A 19 -17.63 7.40 12.06
CA GLU A 19 -17.85 7.59 13.51
C GLU A 19 -19.02 6.76 14.04
N LYS A 20 -20.13 6.71 13.30
CA LYS A 20 -21.27 5.84 13.65
C LYS A 20 -20.92 4.35 13.57
N ALA A 21 -20.13 3.93 12.58
CA ALA A 21 -19.68 2.54 12.47
C ALA A 21 -18.79 2.15 13.66
N ILE A 22 -17.84 3.02 14.02
CA ILE A 22 -16.94 2.86 15.17
C ILE A 22 -17.76 2.71 16.46
N ALA A 23 -18.71 3.63 16.71
CA ALA A 23 -19.57 3.56 17.89
C ALA A 23 -20.36 2.25 17.99
N LEU A 24 -20.83 1.69 16.87
CA LEU A 24 -21.53 0.40 16.85
C LEU A 24 -20.59 -0.78 17.16
N PHE A 25 -19.34 -0.74 16.71
CA PHE A 25 -18.37 -1.78 17.06
C PHE A 25 -17.95 -1.68 18.52
N ASP A 26 -17.75 -0.48 19.05
CA ASP A 26 -17.48 -0.28 20.48
C ASP A 26 -18.62 -0.82 21.35
N SER A 27 -19.88 -0.50 21.02
CA SER A 27 -21.03 -1.07 21.73
C SER A 27 -21.14 -2.60 21.61
N ALA A 28 -20.71 -3.18 20.49
CA ALA A 28 -20.67 -4.64 20.34
C ALA A 28 -19.60 -5.27 21.25
N LEU A 29 -18.45 -4.60 21.41
CA LEU A 29 -17.36 -5.04 22.30
C LEU A 29 -17.69 -4.87 23.79
N GLU A 30 -18.68 -4.04 24.15
CA GLU A 30 -19.19 -3.95 25.53
C GLU A 30 -19.98 -5.19 25.96
N VAL A 31 -20.60 -5.89 25.01
CA VAL A 31 -21.48 -7.04 25.26
C VAL A 31 -20.92 -8.38 24.75
N SER A 32 -19.78 -8.35 24.05
CA SER A 32 -19.07 -9.52 23.56
C SER A 32 -17.63 -9.51 24.09
N SER A 33 -17.27 -10.49 24.93
CA SER A 33 -15.90 -10.63 25.43
C SER A 33 -15.08 -11.64 24.63
N GLN A 34 -13.77 -11.56 24.80
CA GLN A 34 -12.81 -12.52 24.24
C GLN A 34 -13.05 -13.94 24.80
N GLU A 35 -13.42 -14.10 26.08
CA GLU A 35 -13.63 -15.42 26.66
C GLU A 35 -14.93 -16.08 26.19
N GLU A 36 -16.00 -15.30 26.02
CA GLU A 36 -17.32 -15.83 25.67
C GLU A 36 -17.41 -16.17 24.18
N ASN A 37 -16.94 -15.27 23.30
CA ASN A 37 -17.03 -15.43 21.84
C ASN A 37 -15.74 -14.96 21.15
N PRO A 38 -14.61 -15.69 21.31
CA PRO A 38 -13.28 -15.23 20.90
C PRO A 38 -13.19 -14.83 19.42
N GLN A 39 -13.78 -15.64 18.53
CA GLN A 39 -13.72 -15.39 17.08
C GLN A 39 -14.55 -14.18 16.65
N GLU A 40 -15.73 -13.99 17.24
CA GLU A 40 -16.58 -12.82 16.96
C GLU A 40 -15.99 -11.54 17.55
N TRP A 41 -15.41 -11.64 18.74
CA TRP A 41 -14.65 -10.55 19.35
C TRP A 41 -13.48 -10.13 18.45
N ALA A 42 -12.68 -11.07 17.95
CA ALA A 42 -11.57 -10.78 17.05
C ALA A 42 -12.03 -10.15 15.72
N ALA A 43 -13.11 -10.66 15.14
CA ALA A 43 -13.72 -10.08 13.94
C ALA A 43 -14.22 -8.65 14.18
N THR A 44 -14.80 -8.38 15.35
CA THR A 44 -15.27 -7.05 15.73
C THR A 44 -14.11 -6.08 15.94
N GLN A 45 -13.02 -6.51 16.59
CA GLN A 45 -11.78 -5.75 16.73
C GLN A 45 -11.16 -5.42 15.37
N TYR A 46 -11.11 -6.39 14.44
CA TYR A 46 -10.63 -6.15 13.08
C TYR A 46 -11.48 -5.10 12.34
N ASN A 47 -12.81 -5.21 12.41
CA ASN A 47 -13.70 -4.26 11.75
C ASN A 47 -13.63 -2.85 12.35
N LEU A 48 -13.50 -2.76 13.69
CA LEU A 48 -13.21 -1.51 14.39
C LEU A 48 -11.90 -0.89 13.89
N GLY A 49 -10.84 -1.70 13.78
CA GLY A 49 -9.55 -1.28 13.23
C GLY A 49 -9.69 -0.69 11.83
N THR A 50 -10.45 -1.34 10.96
CA THR A 50 -10.66 -0.90 9.57
C THR A 50 -11.42 0.42 9.48
N ALA A 51 -12.52 0.57 10.22
CA ALA A 51 -13.26 1.83 10.25
C ALA A 51 -12.42 2.98 10.83
N THR A 52 -11.70 2.71 11.93
CA THR A 52 -10.84 3.69 12.60
C THR A 52 -9.65 4.10 11.73
N GLN A 53 -9.04 3.15 11.02
CA GLN A 53 -7.96 3.41 10.08
C GLN A 53 -8.42 4.33 8.94
N ALA A 54 -9.57 4.01 8.33
CA ALA A 54 -10.12 4.79 7.23
C ALA A 54 -10.43 6.23 7.66
N LEU A 55 -11.06 6.42 8.81
CA LEU A 55 -11.32 7.74 9.39
C LEU A 55 -10.02 8.50 9.70
N GLY A 56 -9.03 7.81 10.30
CA GLY A 56 -7.72 8.40 10.58
C GLY A 56 -6.99 8.86 9.33
N ARG A 57 -7.09 8.11 8.22
CA ARG A 57 -6.54 8.53 6.91
C ARG A 57 -7.30 9.73 6.35
N LEU A 58 -8.62 9.72 6.42
CA LEU A 58 -9.48 10.80 5.92
C LEU A 58 -9.21 12.13 6.64
N GLN A 59 -9.03 12.09 7.96
CA GLN A 59 -8.83 13.27 8.80
C GLN A 59 -7.35 13.64 9.03
N GLY A 60 -6.41 12.77 8.62
CA GLY A 60 -5.00 12.92 8.96
C GLY A 60 -4.72 12.79 10.47
N ASP A 61 -5.54 12.02 11.20
CA ASP A 61 -5.42 11.88 12.65
C ASP A 61 -4.57 10.67 13.06
N SER A 62 -3.35 10.95 13.51
CA SER A 62 -2.43 9.94 14.04
C SER A 62 -2.94 9.18 15.27
N LYS A 63 -3.85 9.76 16.07
CA LYS A 63 -4.45 9.08 17.23
C LYS A 63 -5.41 7.98 16.79
N LEU A 64 -6.24 8.26 15.78
CA LEU A 64 -7.10 7.25 15.18
C LEU A 64 -6.28 6.12 14.57
N LEU A 65 -5.19 6.43 13.86
CA LEU A 65 -4.28 5.39 13.35
C LEU A 65 -3.62 4.56 14.46
N LYS A 66 -3.31 5.15 15.62
CA LYS A 66 -2.84 4.36 16.78
C LYS A 66 -3.93 3.46 17.35
N SER A 67 -5.16 3.96 17.44
CA SER A 67 -6.31 3.17 17.88
C SER A 67 -6.59 2.00 16.93
N SER A 68 -6.46 2.18 15.61
CA SER A 68 -6.62 1.07 14.67
C SER A 68 -5.52 0.02 14.80
N VAL A 69 -4.26 0.43 15.06
CA VAL A 69 -3.19 -0.53 15.40
C VAL A 69 -3.58 -1.38 16.60
N VAL A 70 -4.09 -0.76 17.68
CA VAL A 70 -4.52 -1.49 18.88
C VAL A 70 -5.61 -2.50 18.55
N ALA A 71 -6.64 -2.09 17.82
CA ALA A 71 -7.75 -2.96 17.44
C ALA A 71 -7.30 -4.15 16.58
N TYR A 72 -6.42 -3.94 15.59
CA TYR A 72 -5.85 -5.06 14.84
C TYR A 72 -4.99 -5.98 15.70
N THR A 73 -4.15 -5.44 16.60
CA THR A 73 -3.36 -6.28 17.51
C THR A 73 -4.21 -7.08 18.48
N ASN A 74 -5.38 -6.57 18.87
CA ASN A 74 -6.36 -7.31 19.66
C ASN A 74 -6.92 -8.50 18.87
N ALA A 75 -7.31 -8.30 17.60
CA ALA A 75 -7.76 -9.41 16.76
C ALA A 75 -6.70 -10.53 16.62
N LEU A 76 -5.42 -10.15 16.58
CA LEU A 76 -4.28 -11.07 16.54
C LEU A 76 -4.01 -11.83 17.86
N LEU A 77 -4.72 -11.54 18.95
CA LEU A 77 -4.69 -12.39 20.14
C LEU A 77 -5.40 -13.73 19.90
N GLU A 78 -6.39 -13.75 19.01
CA GLU A 78 -7.18 -14.95 18.67
C GLU A 78 -6.79 -15.52 17.31
N TRP A 79 -6.56 -14.65 16.33
CA TRP A 79 -6.11 -15.08 15.01
C TRP A 79 -4.60 -15.25 15.01
N SER A 80 -4.14 -16.48 14.72
CA SER A 80 -2.73 -16.80 14.54
C SER A 80 -2.47 -17.32 13.14
N ARG A 81 -1.21 -17.22 12.66
CA ARG A 81 -0.80 -17.77 11.37
C ARG A 81 -1.13 -19.26 11.19
N GLU A 82 -1.07 -20.02 12.28
CA GLU A 82 -1.27 -21.48 12.25
C GLU A 82 -2.75 -21.88 12.22
N LYS A 83 -3.59 -21.16 12.97
CA LYS A 83 -5.01 -21.51 13.15
C LYS A 83 -5.94 -20.75 12.21
N ASN A 84 -5.53 -19.55 11.80
CA ASN A 84 -6.33 -18.57 11.06
C ASN A 84 -5.46 -17.85 10.01
N PRO A 85 -4.81 -18.57 9.07
CA PRO A 85 -3.84 -17.98 8.15
C PRO A 85 -4.39 -16.81 7.35
N GLU A 86 -5.62 -16.92 6.85
CA GLU A 86 -6.29 -15.87 6.07
C GLU A 86 -6.58 -14.61 6.91
N GLN A 87 -7.15 -14.79 8.10
CA GLN A 87 -7.48 -13.65 8.97
C GLN A 87 -6.21 -13.01 9.54
N TRP A 88 -5.19 -13.82 9.84
CA TRP A 88 -3.86 -13.35 10.21
C TRP A 88 -3.23 -12.51 9.10
N ALA A 89 -3.25 -12.99 7.85
CA ALA A 89 -2.70 -12.27 6.71
C ALA A 89 -3.44 -10.94 6.50
N SER A 90 -4.77 -10.95 6.60
CA SER A 90 -5.62 -9.76 6.48
C SER A 90 -5.31 -8.73 7.56
N ALA A 91 -5.18 -9.14 8.83
CA ALA A 91 -4.83 -8.24 9.92
C ALA A 91 -3.41 -7.67 9.78
N MET A 92 -2.45 -8.50 9.32
CA MET A 92 -1.08 -8.04 9.04
C MET A 92 -1.01 -7.07 7.87
N HIS A 93 -1.78 -7.29 6.80
CA HIS A 93 -1.90 -6.34 5.69
C HIS A 93 -2.42 -4.99 6.18
N GLN A 94 -3.49 -5.00 6.98
CA GLN A 94 -4.08 -3.78 7.51
C GLN A 94 -3.16 -3.06 8.49
N LEU A 95 -2.39 -3.77 9.32
CA LEU A 95 -1.33 -3.19 10.14
C LEU A 95 -0.25 -2.53 9.27
N GLY A 96 0.18 -3.19 8.19
CA GLY A 96 1.09 -2.62 7.20
C GLY A 96 0.60 -1.29 6.66
N SER A 97 -0.66 -1.25 6.21
CA SER A 97 -1.29 -0.04 5.68
C SER A 97 -1.45 1.06 6.73
N THR A 98 -1.78 0.70 7.96
CA THR A 98 -1.89 1.64 9.07
C THR A 98 -0.54 2.29 9.41
N PHE A 99 0.52 1.47 9.51
CA PHE A 99 1.86 1.98 9.75
C PHE A 99 2.37 2.81 8.59
N HIS A 100 2.04 2.45 7.35
CA HIS A 100 2.37 3.26 6.19
C HIS A 100 1.73 4.65 6.29
N ALA A 101 0.40 4.73 6.48
CA ALA A 101 -0.31 5.99 6.63
C ALA A 101 0.22 6.83 7.81
N HIS A 102 0.48 6.20 8.96
CA HIS A 102 1.03 6.89 10.12
C HIS A 102 2.48 7.38 9.87
N GLY A 103 3.27 6.62 9.09
CA GLY A 103 4.61 7.02 8.65
C GLY A 103 4.58 8.23 7.73
N MET A 104 3.61 8.29 6.80
CA MET A 104 3.41 9.44 5.91
C MET A 104 3.05 10.71 6.66
N LEU A 105 2.22 10.63 7.71
CA LEU A 105 1.81 11.81 8.49
C LEU A 105 2.93 12.40 9.35
N LEU A 106 3.83 11.57 9.88
CA LEU A 106 4.86 11.98 10.85
C LEU A 106 6.29 11.82 10.33
N THR A 107 6.46 11.53 9.04
CA THR A 107 7.77 11.32 8.37
C THR A 107 8.69 10.38 9.16
N GLY A 108 8.15 9.24 9.60
CA GLY A 108 8.81 8.38 10.59
C GLY A 108 9.36 7.07 10.01
N THR A 109 10.67 7.01 9.74
CA THR A 109 11.40 5.81 9.24
C THR A 109 11.08 4.54 10.02
N ARG A 110 11.08 4.60 11.36
CA ARG A 110 10.75 3.45 12.22
C ARG A 110 9.32 2.94 11.99
N THR A 111 8.39 3.82 11.65
CA THR A 111 6.99 3.44 11.36
C THR A 111 6.91 2.74 10.00
N PHE A 112 7.62 3.23 8.99
CA PHE A 112 7.72 2.52 7.71
C PHE A 112 8.37 1.15 7.85
N GLN A 113 9.42 0.99 8.65
CA GLN A 113 10.02 -0.32 8.93
C GLN A 113 9.02 -1.30 9.55
N LYS A 114 8.15 -0.84 10.47
CA LYS A 114 7.05 -1.67 10.99
C LYS A 114 6.05 -2.06 9.90
N SER A 115 5.77 -1.15 8.97
CA SER A 115 4.91 -1.42 7.82
C SER A 115 5.49 -2.51 6.91
N VAL A 116 6.78 -2.42 6.57
CA VAL A 116 7.51 -3.45 5.80
C VAL A 116 7.40 -4.82 6.48
N VAL A 117 7.65 -4.87 7.79
CA VAL A 117 7.55 -6.12 8.57
C VAL A 117 6.13 -6.70 8.53
N ALA A 118 5.10 -5.87 8.71
CA ALA A 118 3.71 -6.32 8.69
C ALA A 118 3.30 -6.84 7.31
N TYR A 119 3.68 -6.16 6.22
CA TYR A 119 3.40 -6.65 4.87
C TYR A 119 4.15 -7.94 4.54
N LYS A 120 5.42 -8.08 4.93
CA LYS A 120 6.16 -9.35 4.76
C LYS A 120 5.51 -10.50 5.55
N ASN A 121 4.95 -10.24 6.74
CA ASN A 121 4.21 -11.24 7.51
C ASN A 121 2.88 -11.63 6.84
N ALA A 122 2.18 -10.69 6.22
CA ALA A 122 0.98 -10.98 5.45
C ALA A 122 1.31 -11.88 4.25
N LEU A 123 2.30 -11.49 3.44
CA LEU A 123 2.75 -12.24 2.26
C LEU A 123 3.21 -13.67 2.59
N ALA A 124 3.75 -13.90 3.80
CA ALA A 124 4.15 -15.24 4.23
C ALA A 124 2.97 -16.22 4.44
N ALA A 125 1.73 -15.73 4.42
CA ALA A 125 0.50 -16.51 4.55
C ALA A 125 -0.45 -16.35 3.34
N LEU A 126 -0.02 -15.66 2.29
CA LEU A 126 -0.76 -15.53 1.04
C LEU A 126 -0.09 -16.36 -0.06
N ASP A 127 -0.90 -16.90 -0.93
CA ASP A 127 -0.49 -17.60 -2.15
C ASP A 127 -1.30 -17.08 -3.34
N ALA A 128 -0.74 -17.23 -4.55
CA ALA A 128 -1.33 -16.65 -5.75
C ALA A 128 -2.55 -17.41 -6.28
N GLU A 129 -2.80 -18.64 -5.83
CA GLU A 129 -3.93 -19.45 -6.30
C GLU A 129 -5.22 -19.06 -5.58
N ASP A 130 -5.15 -18.93 -4.25
CA ASP A 130 -6.31 -18.64 -3.41
C ASP A 130 -6.45 -17.14 -3.12
N ASN A 131 -5.35 -16.38 -3.13
CA ASN A 131 -5.29 -15.01 -2.61
C ASN A 131 -4.66 -14.00 -3.58
N ALA A 132 -4.83 -14.19 -4.88
CA ALA A 132 -4.19 -13.39 -5.93
C ALA A 132 -4.36 -11.87 -5.74
N LEU A 133 -5.57 -11.41 -5.44
CA LEU A 133 -5.88 -9.98 -5.30
C LEU A 133 -5.17 -9.38 -4.08
N GLU A 134 -5.28 -10.05 -2.94
CA GLU A 134 -4.65 -9.67 -1.68
C GLU A 134 -3.13 -9.69 -1.81
N MET A 135 -2.56 -10.69 -2.49
CA MET A 135 -1.12 -10.80 -2.72
C MET A 135 -0.61 -9.64 -3.59
N ALA A 136 -1.30 -9.33 -4.70
CA ALA A 136 -0.95 -8.20 -5.56
C ALA A 136 -1.05 -6.86 -4.82
N ALA A 137 -2.14 -6.63 -4.08
CA ALA A 137 -2.31 -5.42 -3.27
C ALA A 137 -1.24 -5.29 -2.17
N THR A 138 -0.88 -6.40 -1.52
CA THR A 138 0.13 -6.42 -0.46
C THR A 138 1.52 -6.13 -1.01
N HIS A 139 1.89 -6.73 -2.15
CA HIS A 139 3.15 -6.43 -2.82
C HIS A 139 3.23 -4.98 -3.31
N ASN A 140 2.16 -4.46 -3.92
CA ASN A 140 2.11 -3.06 -4.34
C ASN A 140 2.27 -2.11 -3.15
N ASN A 141 1.60 -2.37 -2.03
CA ASN A 141 1.72 -1.52 -0.85
C ASN A 141 3.08 -1.66 -0.16
N LEU A 142 3.69 -2.85 -0.15
CA LEU A 142 5.06 -3.05 0.30
C LEU A 142 6.04 -2.23 -0.54
N GLY A 143 5.88 -2.26 -1.87
CA GLY A 143 6.66 -1.44 -2.79
C GLY A 143 6.56 0.04 -2.50
N ALA A 144 5.38 0.55 -2.14
CA ALA A 144 5.19 1.96 -1.80
C ALA A 144 5.95 2.37 -0.53
N VAL A 145 5.94 1.54 0.50
CA VAL A 145 6.67 1.81 1.74
C VAL A 145 8.17 1.74 1.52
N LEU A 146 8.65 0.74 0.77
CA LEU A 146 10.06 0.60 0.43
C LEU A 146 10.54 1.77 -0.43
N HIS A 147 9.71 2.24 -1.35
CA HIS A 147 9.99 3.42 -2.15
C HIS A 147 10.16 4.66 -1.26
N HIS A 148 9.22 4.94 -0.37
CA HIS A 148 9.34 6.09 0.55
C HIS A 148 10.54 5.98 1.49
N LEU A 149 10.85 4.78 1.99
CA LEU A 149 12.06 4.56 2.79
C LEU A 149 13.33 4.80 1.97
N GLY A 150 13.43 4.21 0.78
CA GLY A 150 14.58 4.32 -0.11
C GLY A 150 14.84 5.76 -0.56
N GLU A 151 13.79 6.53 -0.85
CA GLU A 151 13.91 7.95 -1.15
C GLU A 151 14.38 8.74 0.08
N SER A 152 13.78 8.50 1.26
CA SER A 152 14.13 9.23 2.49
C SER A 152 15.53 8.94 3.02
N GLU A 153 16.06 7.75 2.75
CA GLU A 153 17.38 7.28 3.19
C GLU A 153 18.44 7.38 2.09
N GLU A 154 18.08 7.85 0.89
CA GLU A 154 18.94 7.82 -0.31
C GLU A 154 19.53 6.42 -0.55
N ASN A 155 18.69 5.38 -0.41
CA ASN A 155 19.10 3.98 -0.40
C ASN A 155 18.60 3.25 -1.66
N ALA A 156 19.54 2.95 -2.56
CA ALA A 156 19.28 2.26 -3.82
C ALA A 156 18.75 0.83 -3.61
N GLU A 157 19.27 0.08 -2.63
CA GLU A 157 18.84 -1.31 -2.37
C GLU A 157 17.35 -1.37 -1.98
N LEU A 158 16.86 -0.39 -1.21
CA LEU A 158 15.44 -0.29 -0.86
C LEU A 158 14.56 0.07 -2.06
N LEU A 159 15.06 0.94 -2.95
CA LEU A 159 14.36 1.27 -4.20
C LEU A 159 14.33 0.08 -5.17
N GLU A 160 15.40 -0.72 -5.24
CA GLU A 160 15.42 -1.99 -5.98
C GLU A 160 14.40 -2.98 -5.41
N GLU A 161 14.34 -3.14 -4.09
CA GLU A 161 13.34 -3.99 -3.43
C GLU A 161 11.91 -3.48 -3.69
N ALA A 162 11.71 -2.16 -3.78
CA ALA A 162 10.43 -1.56 -4.15
C ALA A 162 10.03 -1.95 -5.58
N VAL A 163 10.94 -1.79 -6.55
CA VAL A 163 10.73 -2.17 -7.96
C VAL A 163 10.39 -3.65 -8.07
N ILE A 164 11.11 -4.53 -7.37
CA ILE A 164 10.82 -5.97 -7.31
C ILE A 164 9.43 -6.23 -6.74
N SER A 165 9.05 -5.54 -5.67
CA SER A 165 7.72 -5.72 -5.07
C SER A 165 6.60 -5.32 -6.02
N TYR A 166 6.72 -4.20 -6.74
CA TYR A 166 5.74 -3.82 -7.76
C TYR A 166 5.71 -4.76 -8.96
N ASP A 167 6.87 -5.28 -9.37
CA ASP A 167 6.98 -6.25 -10.46
C ASP A 167 6.27 -7.58 -10.12
N THR A 168 6.44 -8.06 -8.89
CA THR A 168 5.71 -9.22 -8.39
C THR A 168 4.21 -8.96 -8.37
N ALA A 169 3.76 -7.79 -7.89
CA ALA A 169 2.34 -7.43 -7.92
C ALA A 169 1.77 -7.42 -9.34
N LEU A 170 2.50 -6.85 -10.29
CA LEU A 170 2.13 -6.83 -11.71
C LEU A 170 2.07 -8.23 -12.31
N THR A 171 3.05 -9.09 -11.99
CA THR A 171 3.09 -10.48 -12.47
C THR A 171 1.87 -11.25 -11.98
N VAL A 172 1.54 -11.16 -10.68
CA VAL A 172 0.32 -11.78 -10.13
C VAL A 172 -0.94 -11.24 -10.84
N CYS A 173 -1.01 -9.93 -11.08
CA CYS A 173 -2.15 -9.35 -11.81
C CYS A 173 -2.31 -9.94 -13.21
N MET A 174 -1.21 -10.09 -13.95
CA MET A 174 -1.22 -10.60 -15.32
C MET A 174 -1.53 -12.09 -15.37
N GLU A 175 -0.89 -12.89 -14.53
CA GLU A 175 -1.06 -14.35 -14.52
C GLU A 175 -2.47 -14.75 -14.04
N GLN A 176 -2.99 -14.08 -13.02
CA GLN A 176 -4.31 -14.37 -12.43
C GLN A 176 -5.44 -13.57 -13.08
N GLN A 177 -5.16 -12.81 -14.15
CA GLN A 177 -6.13 -12.01 -14.90
C GLN A 177 -6.97 -11.08 -13.99
N LEU A 178 -6.30 -10.47 -13.02
CA LEU A 178 -6.92 -9.50 -12.11
C LEU A 178 -7.43 -8.27 -12.87
N PRO A 179 -8.34 -7.47 -12.27
CA PRO A 179 -8.86 -6.28 -12.91
C PRO A 179 -7.77 -5.39 -13.51
N PHE A 180 -7.88 -5.11 -14.81
CA PHE A 180 -6.83 -4.49 -15.60
C PHE A 180 -6.27 -3.17 -15.02
N HIS A 181 -7.11 -2.36 -14.37
CA HIS A 181 -6.69 -1.11 -13.73
C HIS A 181 -5.64 -1.31 -12.63
N LEU A 182 -5.65 -2.46 -11.93
CA LEU A 182 -4.67 -2.79 -10.90
C LEU A 182 -3.29 -3.05 -11.51
N ALA A 183 -3.23 -3.72 -12.65
CA ALA A 183 -1.98 -3.92 -13.40
C ALA A 183 -1.39 -2.57 -13.84
N VAL A 184 -2.22 -1.66 -14.36
CA VAL A 184 -1.77 -0.30 -14.73
C VAL A 184 -1.23 0.45 -13.52
N LEU A 185 -1.90 0.39 -12.37
CA LEU A 185 -1.43 1.03 -11.15
C LEU A 185 -0.05 0.48 -10.70
N CYS A 186 0.14 -0.85 -10.76
CA CYS A 186 1.43 -1.47 -10.44
C CYS A 186 2.53 -0.98 -11.39
N ARG A 187 2.23 -0.83 -12.70
CA ARG A 187 3.17 -0.28 -13.69
C ARG A 187 3.55 1.16 -13.37
N VAL A 188 2.58 2.02 -13.07
CA VAL A 188 2.83 3.42 -12.69
C VAL A 188 3.76 3.50 -11.47
N ASN A 189 3.47 2.70 -10.43
CA ASN A 189 4.26 2.74 -9.20
C ASN A 189 5.67 2.17 -9.41
N LYS A 190 5.80 1.08 -10.18
CA LYS A 190 7.08 0.50 -10.60
C LYS A 190 7.94 1.51 -11.36
N SER A 191 7.38 2.19 -12.37
CA SER A 191 8.10 3.19 -13.18
C SER A 191 8.50 4.40 -12.37
N THR A 192 7.66 4.82 -11.42
CA THR A 192 7.98 5.92 -10.51
C THR A 192 9.19 5.56 -9.65
N ALA A 193 9.17 4.39 -8.99
CA ALA A 193 10.29 3.93 -8.16
C ALA A 193 11.58 3.73 -8.98
N ARG A 194 11.47 3.21 -10.21
CA ARG A 194 12.59 3.07 -11.15
C ARG A 194 13.19 4.42 -11.55
N GLY A 195 12.36 5.44 -11.78
CA GLY A 195 12.82 6.79 -12.08
C GLY A 195 13.62 7.40 -10.92
N VAL A 196 13.18 7.20 -9.67
CA VAL A 196 13.92 7.64 -8.47
C VAL A 196 15.23 6.87 -8.31
N LEU A 197 15.21 5.55 -8.54
CA LEU A 197 16.42 4.74 -8.52
C LEU A 197 17.44 5.21 -9.56
N ALA A 198 16.99 5.47 -10.79
CA ALA A 198 17.84 5.99 -11.86
C ALA A 198 18.47 7.35 -11.51
N GLU A 199 17.73 8.22 -10.83
CA GLU A 199 18.24 9.50 -10.34
C GLU A 199 19.36 9.31 -9.33
N LEU A 200 19.13 8.42 -8.35
CA LEU A 200 20.07 8.13 -7.28
C LEU A 200 21.36 7.47 -7.78
N THR A 201 21.25 6.51 -8.71
CA THR A 201 22.39 5.76 -9.26
C THR A 201 23.03 6.46 -10.45
N LYS A 202 22.42 7.53 -10.97
CA LYS A 202 22.81 8.23 -12.20
C LYS A 202 22.85 7.28 -13.41
N ASP A 203 21.86 6.40 -13.50
CA ASP A 203 21.74 5.43 -14.58
C ASP A 203 20.82 5.98 -15.68
N ALA A 204 21.42 6.41 -16.79
CA ALA A 204 20.68 6.94 -17.93
C ALA A 204 19.80 5.88 -18.62
N VAL A 205 20.24 4.62 -18.69
CA VAL A 205 19.49 3.55 -19.34
C VAL A 205 18.23 3.26 -18.54
N MET A 206 18.37 3.18 -17.21
CA MET A 206 17.23 2.98 -16.32
C MET A 206 16.23 4.15 -16.38
N ALA A 207 16.71 5.38 -16.52
CA ALA A 207 15.86 6.55 -16.72
C ALA A 207 15.07 6.48 -18.05
N GLU A 208 15.70 6.00 -19.13
CA GLU A 208 15.03 5.77 -20.42
C GLU A 208 14.00 4.64 -20.36
N GLU A 209 14.31 3.53 -19.69
CA GLU A 209 13.33 2.46 -19.48
C GLU A 209 12.09 2.93 -18.69
N ALA A 210 12.28 3.79 -17.69
CA ALA A 210 11.17 4.40 -16.97
C ALA A 210 10.37 5.36 -17.87
N MET A 211 11.05 6.12 -18.72
CA MET A 211 10.44 7.04 -19.69
C MET A 211 9.54 6.29 -20.69
N ASP A 212 10.07 5.25 -21.33
CA ASP A 212 9.36 4.42 -22.31
C ASP A 212 8.12 3.77 -21.67
N GLU A 213 8.25 3.33 -20.42
CA GLU A 213 7.14 2.72 -19.68
C GLU A 213 6.05 3.76 -19.36
N PHE A 214 6.40 5.00 -19.00
CA PHE A 214 5.43 6.08 -18.82
C PHE A 214 4.75 6.49 -20.14
N GLU A 215 5.49 6.56 -21.24
CA GLU A 215 4.92 6.81 -22.58
C GLU A 215 3.89 5.72 -22.92
N LEU A 216 4.27 4.46 -22.76
CA LEU A 216 3.37 3.32 -22.96
C LEU A 216 2.13 3.39 -22.06
N ILE A 217 2.27 3.82 -20.80
CA ILE A 217 1.14 4.03 -19.89
C ILE A 217 0.18 5.09 -20.42
N ILE A 218 0.70 6.25 -20.81
CA ILE A 218 -0.10 7.39 -21.26
C ILE A 218 -0.80 7.06 -22.59
N GLU A 219 -0.11 6.43 -23.53
CA GLU A 219 -0.65 6.16 -24.87
C GLU A 219 -1.64 4.98 -24.88
N CYS A 220 -1.30 3.88 -24.22
CA CYS A 220 -2.09 2.65 -24.33
C CYS A 220 -3.15 2.51 -23.24
N PHE A 221 -3.00 3.20 -22.10
CA PHE A 221 -3.84 2.98 -20.93
C PHE A 221 -4.53 4.25 -20.42
N ASP A 222 -4.64 5.28 -21.26
CA ASP A 222 -5.31 6.55 -20.95
C ASP A 222 -6.67 6.38 -20.26
N ASN A 223 -7.52 5.50 -20.81
CA ASN A 223 -8.86 5.23 -20.28
C ASN A 223 -8.88 4.47 -18.93
N ALA A 224 -7.76 3.86 -18.54
CA ALA A 224 -7.61 3.17 -17.27
C ALA A 224 -7.03 4.07 -16.16
N LEU A 225 -6.58 5.29 -16.52
CA LEU A 225 -6.01 6.24 -15.58
C LEU A 225 -7.09 7.18 -15.05
N GLN A 226 -7.14 7.33 -13.73
CA GLN A 226 -7.86 8.45 -13.13
C GLN A 226 -7.15 9.77 -13.49
N PRO A 227 -7.85 10.92 -13.53
CA PRO A 227 -7.26 12.19 -13.97
C PRO A 227 -5.98 12.60 -13.23
N LEU A 228 -5.93 12.38 -11.91
CA LEU A 228 -4.72 12.67 -11.10
C LEU A 228 -3.58 11.70 -11.41
N CYS A 229 -3.89 10.43 -11.67
CA CYS A 229 -2.88 9.43 -12.02
C CYS A 229 -2.27 9.73 -13.40
N ARG A 230 -3.11 10.11 -14.38
CA ARG A 230 -2.65 10.57 -15.70
C ARG A 230 -1.69 11.75 -15.59
N LYS A 231 -2.08 12.76 -14.81
CA LYS A 231 -1.24 13.94 -14.57
C LYS A 231 0.10 13.57 -13.93
N HIS A 232 0.09 12.67 -12.95
CA HIS A 232 1.32 12.14 -12.34
C HIS A 232 2.20 11.45 -13.37
N CYS A 233 1.65 10.61 -14.26
CA CYS A 233 2.42 9.97 -15.33
C CYS A 233 3.06 10.99 -16.28
N GLU A 234 2.33 12.04 -16.68
CA GLU A 234 2.86 13.09 -17.56
C GLU A 234 4.00 13.87 -16.87
N GLU A 235 3.86 14.19 -15.59
CA GLU A 235 4.89 14.87 -14.81
C GLU A 235 6.15 13.99 -14.65
N GLN A 236 5.97 12.70 -14.34
CA GLN A 236 7.09 11.76 -14.22
C GLN A 236 7.79 11.52 -15.55
N PHE A 237 7.04 11.38 -16.66
CA PHE A 237 7.61 11.24 -18.01
C PHE A 237 8.59 12.39 -18.32
N ILE A 238 8.18 13.63 -18.10
CA ILE A 238 9.02 14.81 -18.30
C ILE A 238 10.25 14.77 -17.37
N LYS A 239 10.06 14.39 -16.09
CA LYS A 239 11.15 14.30 -15.12
C LYS A 239 12.22 13.31 -15.58
N VAL A 240 11.85 12.09 -15.94
CA VAL A 240 12.81 11.05 -16.34
C VAL A 240 13.46 11.33 -17.69
N GLN A 241 12.74 11.97 -18.63
CA GLN A 241 13.31 12.44 -19.89
C GLN A 241 14.42 13.49 -19.68
N SER A 242 14.16 14.46 -18.81
CA SER A 242 15.15 15.48 -18.45
C SER A 242 16.36 14.86 -17.73
N LEU A 243 16.11 13.89 -16.85
CA LEU A 243 17.15 13.16 -16.12
C LEU A 243 18.08 12.39 -17.08
N ALA A 244 17.53 11.57 -17.97
CA ALA A 244 18.30 10.80 -18.94
C ALA A 244 19.19 11.70 -19.81
N SER A 245 18.63 12.81 -20.30
CA SER A 245 19.35 13.80 -21.09
C SER A 245 20.51 14.44 -20.31
N SER A 246 20.28 14.76 -19.04
CA SER A 246 21.29 15.36 -18.17
C SER A 246 22.44 14.40 -17.86
N ILE A 247 22.14 13.14 -17.56
CA ILE A 247 23.18 12.13 -17.25
C ILE A 247 24.07 11.91 -18.48
N LYS A 248 23.48 11.67 -19.66
CA LYS A 248 24.23 11.46 -20.92
C LYS A 248 25.13 12.64 -21.27
N LYS A 249 24.66 13.87 -21.03
CA LYS A 249 25.47 15.06 -21.27
C LYS A 249 26.72 15.07 -20.38
N VAL A 250 26.57 14.79 -19.09
CA VAL A 250 27.69 14.71 -18.14
C VAL A 250 28.68 13.62 -18.54
N GLU A 251 28.21 12.45 -18.96
CA GLU A 251 29.06 11.36 -19.45
C GLU A 251 29.85 11.76 -20.70
N SER A 252 29.21 12.47 -21.64
CA SER A 252 29.85 12.95 -22.87
C SER A 252 30.90 14.04 -22.63
N GLU A 253 30.77 14.83 -21.56
CA GLU A 253 31.74 15.86 -21.16
C GLU A 253 32.91 15.30 -20.34
N ALA A 254 32.76 14.08 -19.79
CA ALA A 254 33.76 13.41 -18.97
C ALA A 254 34.67 12.44 -19.74
N GLY A 255 34.31 12.07 -20.97
CA GLY A 255 35.08 11.19 -21.88
C GLY A 255 35.97 11.94 -22.85
#